data_AF-A0A1C4V2G9-F1
#
_entry.id   AF-A0A1C4V2G9-F1
#
_cell.length_a   1.000
_cell.length_b   1.000
_cell.length_c   1.000
_cell.angle_alpha   90.00
_cell.angle_beta   90.00
_cell.angle_gamma   90.00
#
_symmetry.space_group_name_H-M   'P 1'
#
loop_
_entity.id
_entity.type
_entity.pdbx_description
1 polymer ?
#
loop_
_entity_poly.entity_id
_entity_poly.type
_entity_poly.pdbx_seq_one_letter_code
_entity_poly.pdbx_strand_id
1 'polypeptide(L)'
;MNDLVQRLSAEDRPVVVGGPDPSLSELHRRLTDIGYVFVRFPDTRGGTDLGVRVDEAATDLGRADFAAGTGTVHVEGTLTLDFVPVRCVADIDLASLSGTGRLVAREEVSAG
;
A
#
# COMPACT_ATOMS: atom_id res chain seq x y z
N MET A 1 17.68 6.49 -12.29
CA MET A 1 16.52 5.69 -11.87
C MET A 1 16.90 5.00 -10.58
N ASN A 2 16.09 5.09 -9.51
CA ASN A 2 16.44 4.52 -8.21
C ASN A 2 16.25 2.99 -8.23
N ASP A 3 17.30 2.21 -7.90
CA ASP A 3 17.28 0.74 -7.87
C ASP A 3 16.13 0.15 -7.03
N LEU A 4 15.76 0.80 -5.93
CA LEU A 4 14.69 0.31 -5.06
C LEU A 4 13.32 0.45 -5.72
N VAL A 5 13.05 1.59 -6.34
CA VAL A 5 11.79 1.85 -7.06
C VAL A 5 11.64 0.84 -8.21
N GLN A 6 12.69 0.58 -8.99
CA GLN A 6 12.61 -0.42 -10.05
C GLN A 6 12.32 -1.83 -9.51
N ARG A 7 13.01 -2.23 -8.42
CA ARG A 7 12.78 -3.55 -7.80
C ARG A 7 11.36 -3.72 -7.27
N LEU A 8 10.77 -2.65 -6.72
CA LEU A 8 9.41 -2.69 -6.19
C LEU A 8 8.34 -2.47 -7.27
N SER A 9 8.72 -2.01 -8.47
CA SER A 9 7.80 -1.78 -9.59
C SER A 9 7.74 -2.90 -10.63
N ALA A 10 8.69 -3.83 -10.59
CA ALA A 10 8.83 -4.85 -11.65
C ALA A 10 7.74 -5.94 -11.60
N GLU A 11 7.34 -6.37 -10.40
CA GLU A 11 6.44 -7.50 -10.20
C GLU A 11 5.60 -7.28 -8.94
N ASP A 12 4.44 -7.93 -8.85
CA ASP A 12 3.67 -7.98 -7.61
C ASP A 12 4.45 -8.75 -6.54
N ARG A 13 4.67 -8.11 -5.40
CA ARG A 13 5.46 -8.64 -4.29
C ARG A 13 4.56 -8.88 -3.10
N PRO A 14 4.88 -9.85 -2.22
CA PRO A 14 4.13 -9.98 -0.99
C PRO A 14 4.23 -8.69 -0.18
N VAL A 15 3.09 -8.27 0.35
CA VAL A 15 2.95 -7.12 1.25
C VAL A 15 2.17 -7.55 2.49
N VAL A 16 2.39 -6.83 3.58
CA VAL A 16 1.63 -6.97 4.82
C VAL A 16 1.25 -5.59 5.34
N VAL A 17 0.20 -5.52 6.16
CA VAL A 17 -0.12 -4.29 6.89
C VAL A 17 1.06 -3.93 7.80
N GLY A 18 1.55 -2.71 7.62
CA GLY A 18 2.70 -2.17 8.34
C GLY A 18 2.30 -1.30 9.53
N GLY A 19 3.26 -0.49 9.98
CA GLY A 19 3.04 0.49 11.04
C GLY A 19 3.10 -0.09 12.47
N PRO A 20 2.75 0.73 13.47
CA PRO A 20 2.93 0.37 14.88
C PRO A 20 1.91 -0.64 15.41
N ASP A 21 0.71 -0.70 14.81
CA ASP A 21 -0.36 -1.62 15.18
C ASP A 21 -0.97 -2.22 13.89
N PRO A 22 -0.46 -3.37 13.43
CA PRO A 22 -0.98 -4.04 12.22
C PRO A 22 -2.23 -4.86 12.56
N SER A 23 -3.33 -4.19 12.91
CA SER A 23 -4.62 -4.81 13.18
C SER A 23 -5.66 -4.43 12.13
N LEU A 24 -6.69 -5.27 12.00
CA LEU A 24 -7.78 -5.01 11.05
C LEU A 24 -8.53 -3.71 11.38
N SER A 25 -8.77 -3.45 12.67
CA SER A 25 -9.45 -2.23 13.12
C SER A 25 -8.66 -0.97 12.79
N GLU A 26 -7.34 -1.01 12.97
CA GLU A 26 -6.46 0.10 12.63
C GLU A 26 -6.32 0.27 11.10
N LEU A 27 -6.24 -0.83 10.34
CA LEU A 27 -6.29 -0.79 8.88
C LEU A 27 -7.57 -0.11 8.39
N HIS A 28 -8.73 -0.54 8.90
CA HIS A 28 -10.03 0.04 8.54
C HIS A 28 -10.04 1.55 8.80
N ARG A 29 -9.74 1.96 10.04
CA ARG A 29 -9.68 3.37 10.44
C ARG A 29 -8.73 4.20 9.57
N ARG A 30 -7.60 3.62 9.17
CA ARG A 30 -6.62 4.31 8.31
C ARG A 30 -7.13 4.52 6.90
N LEU A 31 -7.88 3.57 6.36
CA LEU A 31 -8.48 3.63 5.04
C LEU A 31 -9.68 4.59 5.01
N THR A 32 -10.50 4.65 6.07
CA THR A 32 -11.76 5.41 6.08
C THR A 32 -11.67 6.78 6.74
N ASP A 33 -10.93 6.91 7.85
CA ASP A 33 -10.95 8.12 8.68
C ASP A 33 -9.68 8.97 8.53
N ILE A 34 -8.53 8.32 8.33
CA ILE A 34 -7.22 9.00 8.31
C ILE A 34 -6.76 9.28 6.88
N GLY A 35 -7.06 8.40 5.93
CA GLY A 35 -6.55 8.47 4.55
C GLY A 35 -5.05 8.19 4.43
N TYR A 36 -4.49 7.41 5.37
CA TYR A 36 -3.05 7.10 5.41
C TYR A 36 -2.76 5.74 6.03
N VAL A 37 -2.20 4.84 5.23
CA VAL A 37 -1.90 3.46 5.61
C VAL A 37 -0.40 3.17 5.57
N PHE A 38 0.02 2.13 6.28
CA PHE A 38 1.36 1.60 6.18
C PHE A 38 1.32 0.26 5.44
N VAL A 39 2.12 0.16 4.38
CA VAL A 39 2.28 -1.07 3.61
C VAL A 39 3.72 -1.51 3.76
N ARG A 40 3.92 -2.71 4.30
CA ARG A 40 5.25 -3.27 4.52
C ARG A 40 5.56 -4.32 3.47
N PHE A 41 6.74 -4.19 2.86
CA PHE A 41 7.32 -5.19 1.95
C PHE A 41 8.31 -6.05 2.77
N PRO A 42 7.93 -7.27 3.19
CA PRO A 42 8.77 -8.13 4.04
C PRO A 42 10.01 -8.69 3.31
N ASP A 43 9.94 -8.86 1.98
CA ASP A 43 11.03 -9.43 1.17
C ASP A 43 12.19 -8.47 0.89
N THR A 44 12.13 -7.24 1.39
CA THR A 44 13.27 -6.33 1.32
C THR A 44 14.20 -6.54 2.50
N ARG A 45 15.49 -6.21 2.33
CA ARG A 45 16.50 -6.41 3.38
C ARG A 45 16.21 -5.48 4.57
N GLY A 46 15.65 -6.04 5.64
CA GLY A 46 15.23 -5.31 6.85
C GLY A 46 13.72 -5.02 6.91
N GLY A 47 12.97 -5.32 5.85
CA GLY A 47 11.58 -4.92 5.69
C GLY A 47 11.45 -3.43 5.39
N THR A 48 10.70 -3.08 4.35
CA THR A 48 10.47 -1.69 3.97
C THR A 48 9.04 -1.34 4.34
N ASP A 49 8.88 -0.50 5.37
CA ASP A 49 7.58 0.02 5.79
C ASP A 49 7.36 1.36 5.08
N LEU A 50 6.33 1.40 4.22
CA LEU A 50 6.02 2.55 3.39
C LEU A 50 4.70 3.15 3.85
N GLY A 51 4.76 4.43 4.21
CA GLY A 51 3.55 5.22 4.45
C GLY A 51 2.95 5.69 3.14
N VAL A 52 1.71 5.28 2.89
CA VAL A 52 0.97 5.52 1.64
C VAL A 52 -0.20 6.42 1.95
N ARG A 53 -0.28 7.57 1.26
CA ARG A 53 -1.46 8.43 1.31
C ARG A 53 -2.53 7.82 0.41
N VAL A 54 -3.65 7.42 1.00
CA VAL A 54 -4.74 6.70 0.32
C VAL A 54 -5.39 7.61 -0.72
N ASP A 55 -5.61 7.05 -1.91
CA ASP A 55 -6.43 7.62 -2.97
C ASP A 55 -7.82 6.99 -2.87
N GLU A 56 -8.74 7.68 -2.20
CA GLU A 56 -10.10 7.20 -1.92
C GLU A 56 -10.89 6.89 -3.20
N ALA A 57 -10.57 7.57 -4.32
CA ALA A 57 -11.27 7.36 -5.58
C ALA A 57 -10.84 6.08 -6.31
N ALA A 58 -9.65 5.55 -5.99
CA ALA A 58 -9.09 4.34 -6.60
C ALA A 58 -9.02 3.15 -5.62
N THR A 59 -9.13 3.41 -4.33
CA THR A 59 -9.22 2.37 -3.31
C THR A 59 -10.62 1.75 -3.34
N ASP A 60 -10.68 0.41 -3.50
CA ASP A 60 -11.93 -0.35 -3.47
C ASP A 60 -12.01 -1.18 -2.18
N LEU A 61 -13.01 -0.84 -1.36
CA LEU A 61 -13.36 -1.56 -0.14
C LEU A 61 -14.63 -2.41 -0.31
N GLY A 62 -15.23 -2.44 -1.51
CA GLY A 62 -16.53 -3.08 -1.74
C GLY A 62 -16.52 -4.60 -1.54
N ARG A 63 -15.35 -5.24 -1.62
CA ARG A 63 -15.16 -6.69 -1.39
C ARG A 63 -14.72 -7.04 0.02
N ALA A 64 -14.60 -6.05 0.90
CA ALA A 64 -14.04 -6.19 2.22
C ALA A 64 -15.13 -6.17 3.30
N ASP A 65 -15.19 -7.21 4.12
CA ASP A 65 -16.01 -7.24 5.33
C ASP A 65 -15.10 -7.11 6.56
N PHE A 66 -14.94 -5.86 7.02
CA PHE A 66 -14.17 -5.55 8.20
C PHE A 66 -14.82 -6.05 9.51
N ALA A 67 -16.12 -6.31 9.53
CA ALA A 67 -16.78 -6.84 10.72
C ALA A 67 -16.52 -8.34 10.86
N ALA A 68 -16.56 -9.09 9.75
CA ALA A 68 -16.25 -10.51 9.71
C ALA A 68 -14.74 -10.81 9.62
N GLY A 69 -13.93 -9.83 9.22
CA GLY A 69 -12.50 -10.02 8.96
C GLY A 69 -12.23 -10.87 7.72
N THR A 70 -13.08 -10.71 6.69
CA THR A 70 -13.02 -11.53 5.48
C THR A 70 -13.06 -10.69 4.22
N GLY A 71 -12.54 -11.24 3.12
CA GLY A 71 -12.46 -10.55 1.85
C GLY A 71 -11.15 -9.80 1.65
N THR A 72 -11.10 -8.99 0.60
CA THR A 72 -9.87 -8.33 0.14
C THR A 72 -10.15 -6.86 -0.07
N VAL A 73 -9.23 -6.01 0.37
CA VAL A 73 -9.23 -4.58 0.06
C VAL A 73 -8.25 -4.31 -1.06
N HIS A 74 -8.66 -3.50 -2.04
CA HIS A 74 -7.75 -2.94 -3.02
C HIS A 74 -7.37 -1.54 -2.57
N VAL A 75 -6.11 -1.35 -2.21
CA VAL A 75 -5.59 -0.10 -1.67
C VAL A 75 -4.70 0.55 -2.72
N GLU A 76 -5.06 1.76 -3.10
CA GLU A 76 -4.22 2.59 -3.96
C GLU A 76 -3.88 3.89 -3.27
N GLY A 77 -2.67 4.38 -3.51
CA GLY A 77 -2.27 5.66 -2.96
C GLY A 77 -0.94 6.15 -3.48
N THR A 78 -0.53 7.32 -3.02
CA THR A 78 0.69 7.98 -3.46
C THR A 78 1.68 8.16 -2.33
N LEU A 79 2.96 8.07 -2.66
CA LEU A 79 4.07 8.37 -1.77
C LEU A 79 5.27 8.83 -2.58
N THR A 80 6.25 9.43 -1.89
CA THR A 80 7.55 9.74 -2.49
C THR A 80 8.58 8.77 -1.93
N LEU A 81 9.17 7.95 -2.79
CA LEU A 81 10.23 7.02 -2.43
C LEU A 81 11.53 7.48 -3.10
N ASP A 82 12.56 7.74 -2.30
CA ASP A 82 13.85 8.24 -2.79
C ASP A 82 13.74 9.44 -3.76
N PHE A 83 12.93 10.43 -3.39
CA PHE A 83 12.63 11.62 -4.19
C PHE A 83 11.85 11.36 -5.49
N VAL A 84 11.40 10.13 -5.75
CA VAL A 84 10.57 9.80 -6.90
C VAL A 84 9.11 9.67 -6.44
N PRO A 85 8.17 10.41 -7.04
CA PRO A 85 6.76 10.19 -6.79
C PRO A 85 6.32 8.84 -7.39
N VAL A 86 5.74 8.01 -6.55
CA VAL A 86 5.27 6.68 -6.92
C VAL A 86 3.84 6.47 -6.44
N ARG A 87 3.11 5.61 -7.14
CA ARG A 87 1.82 5.07 -6.73
C ARG A 87 2.03 3.70 -6.11
N CYS A 88 1.51 3.46 -4.93
CA CYS A 88 1.42 2.12 -4.37
C CYS A 88 0.07 1.52 -4.75
N VAL A 89 0.09 0.29 -5.24
CA VAL A 89 -1.11 -0.52 -5.52
C VAL A 89 -0.93 -1.82 -4.75
N ALA A 90 -1.85 -2.11 -3.84
CA ALA A 90 -1.77 -3.27 -2.95
C ALA A 90 -3.15 -3.90 -2.73
N ASP A 91 -3.24 -5.20 -2.94
CA ASP A 91 -4.38 -6.03 -2.59
C ASP A 91 -4.06 -6.74 -1.27
N ILE A 92 -4.91 -6.55 -0.26
CA ILE A 92 -4.67 -7.08 1.10
C ILE A 92 -5.88 -7.92 1.52
N ASP A 93 -5.63 -9.18 1.87
CA ASP A 93 -6.62 -10.06 2.50
C ASP A 93 -6.81 -9.67 3.97
N LEU A 94 -8.08 -9.52 4.38
CA LEU A 94 -8.43 -9.06 5.71
C LEU A 94 -8.16 -10.12 6.80
N ALA A 95 -8.20 -11.41 6.47
CA ALA A 95 -8.02 -12.46 7.46
C ALA A 95 -6.54 -12.63 7.83
N SER A 96 -5.63 -12.48 6.87
CA SER A 96 -4.19 -12.59 7.08
C SER A 96 -3.47 -11.25 7.26
N LEU A 97 -4.13 -10.13 6.92
CA LEU A 97 -3.50 -8.80 6.81
C LEU A 97 -2.26 -8.81 5.89
N SER A 98 -2.30 -9.67 4.88
CA SER A 98 -1.25 -9.87 3.90
C SER A 98 -1.83 -9.98 2.50
N GLY A 99 -1.00 -9.76 1.50
CA GLY A 99 -1.41 -9.91 0.12
C GLY A 99 -0.28 -9.54 -0.82
N THR A 100 -0.60 -8.90 -1.93
CA THR A 100 0.36 -8.55 -2.97
C THR A 100 0.27 -7.08 -3.33
N GLY A 101 1.42 -6.46 -3.58
CA GLY A 101 1.46 -5.08 -4.01
C GLY A 101 2.72 -4.75 -4.80
N ARG A 102 2.64 -3.63 -5.51
CA ARG A 102 3.72 -3.10 -6.34
C ARG A 102 3.71 -1.58 -6.31
N LEU A 103 4.85 -1.00 -6.63
CA LEU A 103 4.96 0.43 -6.88
C LEU A 103 4.83 0.70 -8.38
N VAL A 104 4.30 1.86 -8.73
CA VAL A 104 4.23 2.35 -10.09
C VAL A 104 4.86 3.73 -10.08
N ALA A 105 6.01 3.89 -10.74
CA ALA A 105 6.61 5.21 -10.91
C ALA A 105 5.62 6.14 -11.61
N ARG A 106 5.33 7.28 -11.01
CA ARG A 106 4.63 8.35 -11.72
C ARG A 106 5.72 9.15 -12.40
N GLU A 107 5.74 9.15 -13.72
CA GLU A 107 6.54 10.13 -14.44
C GLU A 107 6.05 11.51 -13.98
N GLU A 108 6.95 12.28 -13.36
CA GLU A 108 6.70 13.69 -13.14
C GLU A 108 6.45 14.31 -14.51
N VAL A 109 5.20 14.67 -14.77
CA VAL A 109 4.94 15.70 -15.78
C VAL A 109 5.50 16.96 -15.16
N SER A 110 6.78 17.25 -15.45
CA SER A 110 7.35 18.57 -15.20
C SER A 110 6.46 19.57 -15.93
N ALA A 111 5.56 20.21 -15.19
CA ALA A 111 4.94 21.43 -15.64
C ALA A 111 6.06 22.47 -15.69
N GLY A 112 6.54 22.72 -16.90
CA GLY A 112 7.51 23.78 -17.21
C GLY A 112 6.92 25.18 -17.08
#